data_AF-A0A2V2UND9-F1
#
_entry.id   AF-A0A2V2UND9-F1
#
_cell.length_a   1.000
_cell.length_b   1.000
_cell.length_c   1.000
_cell.angle_alpha   90.00
_cell.angle_beta   90.00
_cell.angle_gamma   90.00
#
_symmetry.space_group_name_H-M   'P 1'
#
loop_
_entity.id
_entity.type
_entity.pdbx_description
1 polymer ?
#
loop_
_entity_poly.entity_id
_entity_poly.type
_entity_poly.pdbx_seq_one_letter_code
_entity_poly.pdbx_strand_id
1 'polypeptide(L)'
;MVQWLLASPCPAALPLLLMMLTLMCCTSGSFAASLTYHCTFDKAMRVDRTKSMPVVMKNVPLGTGSASQTYTVIEGNGWAPIRINVSTRDLDDTRKYCSSDRSYVKNLLTDYDDCQGDALSSNKRKVLIDKVVPAAVKLHADRLLVQPLEGPLVVPQFAAGSVCSRFTVPAEHHTKGVANSDMVLYVAAAPGGVWALPCATLEDGRPVVGVMNIAPAVLFHGRLATRIAAHLMAHALGFAHPHMASRSMVRNVTGVRGRALSVVVNSTNAAMAAREHYDCDDIYGMELQDQNGDGSTLESHWSQRHAKDELMAPIGGAGYYTELTLAAFADLGYFKVNWDMAEPMGWGKNSGCELLQKRCSELNLSKYSHMFCNRDEVVERCASDRYSSGWCQRSIIEFSKQHSMDSCPIIDPAMDVMDLEAVFKKGEYLSARPGDMPSSWCLDTLPTNTTDARYPEETYLSAAMHAELKCFGMQVYLKVLKSMASVGSHAQKGRRLRGAHHPTIRKTPFALTTRRCARYPPPAAVFFPWFHGTTRRGCGAGRYARNS
;
A
#
# COMPACT_ATOMS: atom_id res chain seq x y z
N MET A 1 -68.52 50.99 -8.68
CA MET A 1 -67.68 51.51 -9.78
C MET A 1 -66.61 50.46 -10.04
N VAL A 2 -66.58 49.98 -11.28
CA VAL A 2 -65.79 48.85 -11.78
C VAL A 2 -64.31 49.20 -11.85
N GLN A 3 -63.41 48.31 -11.44
CA GLN A 3 -62.15 48.14 -12.16
C GLN A 3 -61.58 46.73 -11.98
N TRP A 4 -61.44 46.04 -13.12
CA TRP A 4 -60.81 44.74 -13.30
C TRP A 4 -59.29 44.87 -13.31
N LEU A 5 -58.58 43.85 -12.83
CA LEU A 5 -57.32 43.38 -13.44
C LEU A 5 -57.17 41.87 -13.20
N LEU A 6 -57.28 41.11 -14.28
CA LEU A 6 -56.88 39.71 -14.41
C LEU A 6 -55.34 39.63 -14.44
N ALA A 7 -54.75 38.69 -13.70
CA ALA A 7 -53.41 38.19 -13.97
C ALA A 7 -53.40 36.66 -13.80
N SER A 8 -53.17 35.97 -14.90
CA SER A 8 -52.99 34.52 -15.00
C SER A 8 -51.73 34.04 -14.25
N PRO A 9 -51.69 32.80 -13.73
CA PRO A 9 -50.47 32.20 -13.22
C PRO A 9 -49.58 31.72 -14.38
N CYS A 10 -48.41 32.31 -14.53
CA CYS A 10 -47.35 31.76 -15.37
C CYS A 10 -46.69 30.56 -14.66
N PRO A 11 -46.29 29.49 -15.37
CA PRO A 11 -45.88 28.24 -14.74
C PRO A 11 -44.46 28.33 -14.18
N ALA A 12 -44.34 28.18 -12.87
CA ALA A 12 -43.06 28.03 -12.14
C ALA A 12 -42.30 26.72 -12.49
N ALA A 13 -42.65 26.04 -13.57
CA ALA A 13 -42.10 24.74 -13.94
C ALA A 13 -40.79 24.81 -14.75
N LEU A 14 -40.56 25.88 -15.52
CA LEU A 14 -39.33 26.01 -16.33
C LEU A 14 -38.04 26.21 -15.50
N PRO A 15 -38.01 27.05 -14.44
CA PRO A 15 -36.80 27.23 -13.63
C PRO A 15 -36.43 25.97 -12.85
N LEU A 16 -37.45 25.21 -12.42
CA LEU A 16 -37.30 23.93 -11.74
C LEU A 16 -36.77 22.85 -12.68
N LEU A 17 -37.24 22.81 -13.93
CA LEU A 17 -36.71 21.87 -14.93
C LEU A 17 -35.24 22.18 -15.28
N LEU A 18 -34.88 23.46 -15.43
CA LEU A 18 -33.50 23.88 -15.67
C LEU A 18 -32.58 23.60 -14.48
N MET A 19 -33.03 23.81 -13.24
CA MET A 19 -32.28 23.40 -12.04
C MET A 19 -32.06 21.89 -11.98
N MET A 20 -33.09 21.09 -12.30
CA MET A 20 -33.00 19.63 -12.31
C MET A 20 -32.09 19.12 -13.44
N LEU A 21 -32.09 19.77 -14.61
CA LEU A 21 -31.16 19.48 -15.71
C LEU A 21 -29.71 19.86 -15.38
N THR A 22 -29.47 20.95 -14.63
CA THR A 22 -28.13 21.26 -14.12
C THR A 22 -27.68 20.31 -13.02
N LEU A 23 -28.60 19.80 -12.18
CA LEU A 23 -28.29 18.75 -11.21
C LEU A 23 -27.99 17.41 -11.87
N MET A 24 -28.65 17.09 -13.00
CA MET A 24 -28.38 15.86 -13.77
C MET A 24 -27.14 15.95 -14.68
N CYS A 25 -26.72 17.14 -15.12
CA CYS A 25 -25.45 17.30 -15.85
C CYS A 25 -24.21 17.29 -14.94
N CYS A 26 -24.39 17.50 -13.63
CA CYS A 26 -23.31 17.38 -12.63
C CYS A 26 -23.14 15.96 -12.08
N THR A 27 -23.95 14.98 -12.50
CA THR A 27 -23.84 13.58 -12.06
C THR A 27 -23.23 12.65 -13.12
N SER A 28 -22.84 13.16 -14.29
CA SER A 28 -22.10 12.40 -15.32
C SER A 28 -20.58 12.61 -15.26
N GLY A 29 -20.06 13.23 -14.19
CA GLY A 29 -18.65 13.08 -13.84
C GLY A 29 -18.41 11.62 -13.51
N SER A 30 -17.65 10.92 -14.34
CA SER A 30 -17.15 9.58 -14.01
C SER A 30 -16.47 9.67 -12.63
N PHE A 31 -17.13 9.18 -11.59
CA PHE A 31 -16.55 9.09 -10.27
C PHE A 31 -15.37 8.12 -10.36
N ALA A 32 -14.16 8.66 -10.56
CA ALA A 32 -12.95 7.93 -10.25
C ALA A 32 -13.03 7.59 -8.77
N ALA A 33 -13.26 6.32 -8.46
CA ALA A 33 -13.39 5.89 -7.09
C ALA A 33 -11.98 5.88 -6.45
N SER A 34 -11.78 6.76 -5.46
CA SER A 34 -10.68 6.62 -4.49
C SER A 34 -10.73 5.22 -3.91
N LEU A 35 -9.57 4.65 -3.53
CA LEU A 35 -9.52 3.39 -2.80
C LEU A 35 -10.46 3.51 -1.59
N THR A 36 -11.55 2.75 -1.60
CA THR A 36 -12.60 2.79 -0.57
C THR A 36 -12.25 1.95 0.66
N TYR A 37 -11.06 1.34 0.68
CA TYR A 37 -10.68 0.37 1.71
C TYR A 37 -9.52 0.90 2.57
N HIS A 38 -9.89 1.44 3.73
CA HIS A 38 -8.98 1.74 4.83
C HIS A 38 -8.58 0.46 5.58
N CYS A 39 -7.36 0.41 6.13
CA CYS A 39 -6.99 -0.62 7.08
C CYS A 39 -7.76 -0.41 8.38
N THR A 40 -8.52 -1.43 8.80
CA THR A 40 -9.37 -1.36 10.00
C THR A 40 -8.79 -2.15 11.18
N PHE A 41 -7.46 -2.27 11.25
CA PHE A 41 -6.72 -2.98 12.31
C PHE A 41 -7.21 -2.61 13.73
N ASP A 42 -7.20 -1.32 14.10
CA ASP A 42 -7.57 -0.90 15.47
C ASP A 42 -9.06 -1.15 15.77
N LYS A 43 -9.92 -1.18 14.74
CA LYS A 43 -11.32 -1.60 14.89
C LYS A 43 -11.41 -3.11 15.12
N ALA A 44 -10.69 -3.92 14.33
CA ALA A 44 -10.64 -5.37 14.48
C ALA A 44 -10.11 -5.78 15.87
N MET A 45 -9.02 -5.15 16.33
CA MET A 45 -8.47 -5.35 17.67
C MET A 45 -9.46 -5.00 18.77
N ARG A 46 -10.23 -3.91 18.64
CA ARG A 46 -11.28 -3.54 19.60
C ARG A 46 -12.39 -4.60 19.66
N VAL A 47 -12.86 -5.06 18.49
CA VAL A 47 -13.88 -6.12 18.41
C VAL A 47 -13.37 -7.42 19.04
N ASP A 48 -12.14 -7.85 18.74
CA ASP A 48 -11.59 -9.08 19.30
C ASP A 48 -11.34 -8.98 20.81
N ARG A 49 -10.80 -7.85 21.29
CA ARG A 49 -10.58 -7.62 22.75
C ARG A 49 -11.83 -7.69 23.60
N THR A 50 -13.01 -7.37 23.05
CA THR A 50 -14.27 -7.58 23.80
C THR A 50 -14.60 -9.05 24.04
N LYS A 51 -13.94 -9.97 23.34
CA LYS A 51 -14.22 -11.40 23.35
C LYS A 51 -13.04 -12.25 23.82
N SER A 52 -11.81 -11.83 23.55
CA SER A 52 -10.61 -12.59 23.90
C SER A 52 -9.35 -11.70 23.94
N MET A 53 -8.33 -12.20 24.63
CA MET A 53 -6.96 -11.68 24.50
C MET A 53 -6.13 -12.66 23.68
N PRO A 54 -5.07 -12.20 22.99
CA PRO A 54 -4.13 -13.10 22.33
C PRO A 54 -3.63 -14.17 23.32
N VAL A 55 -3.58 -15.42 22.87
CA VAL A 55 -3.13 -16.53 23.71
C VAL A 55 -1.62 -16.41 23.94
N VAL A 56 -1.18 -16.38 25.20
CA VAL A 56 0.24 -16.40 25.55
C VAL A 56 0.71 -17.84 25.63
N MET A 57 1.72 -18.17 24.83
CA MET A 57 2.31 -19.50 24.71
C MET A 57 3.63 -19.55 25.47
N LYS A 58 3.84 -20.63 26.23
CA LYS A 58 5.14 -20.91 26.84
C LYS A 58 6.09 -21.44 25.78
N ASN A 59 7.30 -20.88 25.72
CA ASN A 59 8.39 -21.56 25.03
C ASN A 59 8.77 -22.78 25.86
N VAL A 60 8.51 -23.99 25.34
CA VAL A 60 9.03 -25.22 25.94
C VAL A 60 10.34 -25.52 25.22
N PRO A 61 11.52 -25.40 25.88
CA PRO A 61 12.76 -25.90 25.30
C PRO A 61 12.57 -27.39 25.07
N LEU A 62 12.74 -27.87 23.84
CA LEU A 62 12.70 -29.31 23.62
C LEU A 62 13.98 -29.87 24.26
N GLY A 63 13.82 -30.67 25.31
CA GLY A 63 14.93 -31.34 25.97
C GLY A 63 15.86 -32.00 24.94
N THR A 64 17.15 -31.78 25.13
CA THR A 64 18.29 -32.32 24.36
C THR A 64 17.96 -33.64 23.64
N GLY A 65 17.80 -33.60 22.30
CA GLY A 65 17.54 -34.81 21.53
C GLY A 65 17.40 -34.63 20.01
N SER A 66 18.47 -34.94 19.30
CA SER A 66 18.56 -35.31 17.87
C SER A 66 18.27 -34.24 16.80
N ALA A 67 19.35 -33.63 16.32
CA ALA A 67 19.38 -32.76 15.15
C ALA A 67 19.05 -33.52 13.84
N SER A 68 18.02 -33.08 13.13
CA SER A 68 17.87 -33.31 11.69
C SER A 68 18.20 -32.01 10.97
N GLN A 69 19.26 -32.04 10.16
CA GLN A 69 19.87 -30.89 9.52
C GLN A 69 19.10 -30.49 8.24
N THR A 70 18.59 -29.26 8.23
CA THR A 70 18.46 -28.47 7.00
C THR A 70 19.21 -27.17 7.21
N TYR A 71 20.29 -26.99 6.44
CA TYR A 71 21.20 -25.86 6.53
C TYR A 71 20.53 -24.57 6.05
N THR A 72 19.97 -23.78 6.96
CA THR A 72 19.90 -22.33 6.80
C THR A 72 21.21 -21.73 7.28
N VAL A 73 21.71 -20.71 6.59
CA VAL A 73 22.90 -19.96 7.01
C VAL A 73 22.54 -19.23 8.31
N ILE A 74 22.83 -19.88 9.44
CA ILE A 74 22.72 -19.30 10.76
C ILE A 74 23.88 -18.31 10.88
N GLU A 75 23.60 -17.01 10.93
CA GLU A 75 24.59 -16.07 11.43
C GLU A 75 24.98 -16.52 12.84
N GLY A 76 26.28 -16.52 13.17
CA GLY A 76 26.89 -17.22 14.32
C GLY A 76 26.34 -16.92 15.73
N ASN A 77 25.27 -16.13 15.84
CA ASN A 77 24.58 -15.74 17.07
C ASN A 77 23.13 -16.28 17.15
N GLY A 78 22.73 -17.24 16.31
CA GLY A 78 21.41 -17.91 16.39
C GLY A 78 20.22 -17.15 15.80
N TRP A 79 20.46 -16.08 15.03
CA TRP A 79 19.43 -15.33 14.31
C TRP A 79 19.32 -15.82 12.87
N ALA A 80 18.09 -15.95 12.36
CA ALA A 80 17.84 -16.36 10.98
C ALA A 80 16.60 -15.64 10.40
N PRO A 81 16.45 -15.58 9.06
CA PRO A 81 15.24 -15.07 8.41
C PRO A 81 13.97 -15.72 8.96
N ILE A 82 12.96 -14.89 9.25
CA ILE A 82 11.69 -15.39 9.79
C ILE A 82 11.00 -16.35 8.82
N ARG A 83 10.59 -17.51 9.34
CA ARG A 83 9.81 -18.51 8.61
C ARG A 83 8.32 -18.30 8.85
N ILE A 84 7.65 -17.58 7.95
CA ILE A 84 6.19 -17.36 8.02
C ILE A 84 5.49 -18.43 7.17
N ASN A 85 4.81 -19.38 7.82
CA ASN A 85 3.98 -20.36 7.14
C ASN A 85 2.55 -19.84 7.02
N VAL A 86 1.94 -20.00 5.84
CA VAL A 86 0.64 -19.39 5.52
C VAL A 86 -0.38 -20.47 5.18
N SER A 87 -1.55 -20.39 5.83
CA SER A 87 -2.72 -21.20 5.50
C SER A 87 -3.76 -20.35 4.77
N THR A 88 -4.12 -20.78 3.57
CA THR A 88 -5.15 -20.14 2.73
C THR A 88 -6.44 -20.96 2.67
N ARG A 89 -6.71 -21.81 3.66
CA ARG A 89 -7.87 -22.74 3.64
C ARG A 89 -9.22 -22.04 3.49
N ASP A 90 -9.37 -20.84 4.05
CA ASP A 90 -10.59 -20.03 3.86
C ASP A 90 -10.80 -19.60 2.40
N LEU A 91 -9.74 -19.58 1.57
CA LEU A 91 -9.85 -19.29 0.14
C LEU A 91 -10.25 -20.52 -0.69
N ASP A 92 -10.17 -21.73 -0.13
CA ASP A 92 -10.59 -22.97 -0.79
C ASP A 92 -12.09 -23.28 -0.55
N ASP A 93 -12.69 -22.72 0.51
CA ASP A 93 -14.10 -22.93 0.86
C ASP A 93 -14.98 -21.81 0.30
N THR A 94 -15.86 -22.13 -0.65
CA THR A 94 -16.79 -21.17 -1.28
C THR A 94 -17.79 -20.53 -0.32
N ARG A 95 -17.90 -21.02 0.92
CA ARG A 95 -18.74 -20.43 1.98
C ARG A 95 -18.00 -19.38 2.81
N LYS A 96 -16.70 -19.20 2.59
CA LYS A 96 -15.81 -18.32 3.36
C LYS A 96 -15.41 -17.04 2.62
N TYR A 97 -15.76 -16.93 1.34
CA TYR A 97 -15.54 -15.74 0.52
C TYR A 97 -16.69 -15.54 -0.46
N CYS A 98 -16.96 -14.30 -0.84
CA CYS A 98 -18.05 -13.98 -1.75
C CYS A 98 -17.74 -14.48 -3.17
N SER A 99 -18.46 -15.50 -3.64
CA SER A 99 -18.31 -16.00 -5.02
C SER A 99 -18.90 -15.04 -6.07
N SER A 100 -19.83 -14.19 -5.64
CA SER A 100 -20.51 -13.14 -6.40
C SER A 100 -21.09 -12.10 -5.44
N ASP A 101 -21.47 -10.92 -5.93
CA ASP A 101 -22.07 -9.85 -5.12
C ASP A 101 -23.41 -10.24 -4.47
N ARG A 102 -24.03 -11.34 -4.92
CA ARG A 102 -25.30 -11.87 -4.40
C ARG A 102 -25.10 -13.04 -3.43
N SER A 103 -23.85 -13.39 -3.13
CA SER A 103 -23.55 -14.47 -2.18
C SER A 103 -23.88 -14.00 -0.75
N TYR A 104 -24.07 -14.95 0.15
CA TYR A 104 -24.24 -14.69 1.59
C TYR A 104 -23.04 -15.27 2.32
N VAL A 105 -22.10 -14.41 2.67
CA VAL A 105 -20.90 -14.77 3.41
C VAL A 105 -20.76 -13.83 4.58
N LYS A 106 -20.45 -14.40 5.74
CA LYS A 106 -20.32 -13.66 6.97
C LYS A 106 -19.05 -12.80 6.96
N ASN A 107 -19.23 -11.54 7.35
CA ASN A 107 -18.16 -10.66 7.74
C ASN A 107 -17.46 -11.19 9.00
N LEU A 108 -16.16 -11.43 8.90
CA LEU A 108 -15.37 -12.04 9.96
C LEU A 108 -15.22 -11.16 11.22
N LEU A 109 -15.56 -9.87 11.18
CA LEU A 109 -15.61 -8.99 12.35
C LEU A 109 -17.02 -8.89 12.94
N THR A 110 -18.03 -8.63 12.11
CA THR A 110 -19.39 -8.31 12.60
C THR A 110 -20.34 -9.50 12.64
N ASP A 111 -20.01 -10.60 11.96
CA ASP A 111 -20.87 -11.78 11.75
C ASP A 111 -22.12 -11.54 10.87
N TYR A 112 -22.28 -10.34 10.29
CA TYR A 112 -23.34 -10.03 9.33
C TYR A 112 -22.96 -10.48 7.92
N ASP A 113 -23.94 -10.91 7.14
CA ASP A 113 -23.76 -11.22 5.73
C ASP A 113 -23.66 -9.94 4.90
N ASP A 114 -22.61 -9.85 4.08
CA ASP A 114 -22.40 -8.77 3.13
C ASP A 114 -21.55 -9.31 1.98
N CYS A 115 -21.86 -9.00 0.73
CA CYS A 115 -21.00 -9.39 -0.39
C CYS A 115 -20.92 -8.33 -1.48
N GLN A 116 -21.58 -7.19 -1.29
CA GLN A 116 -21.71 -6.20 -2.34
C GLN A 116 -20.35 -5.54 -2.60
N GLY A 117 -19.78 -5.76 -3.79
CA GLY A 117 -18.46 -5.22 -4.17
C GLY A 117 -17.28 -6.05 -3.66
N ASP A 118 -17.53 -7.17 -2.98
CA ASP A 118 -16.51 -8.05 -2.40
C ASP A 118 -16.41 -9.39 -3.14
N ALA A 119 -16.96 -9.51 -4.36
CA ALA A 119 -16.83 -10.72 -5.16
C ALA A 119 -15.36 -11.08 -5.48
N LEU A 120 -14.95 -12.30 -5.12
CA LEU A 120 -13.64 -12.87 -5.38
C LEU A 120 -13.70 -13.87 -6.56
N SER A 121 -13.32 -13.40 -7.74
CA SER A 121 -13.20 -14.27 -8.92
C SER A 121 -12.08 -15.31 -8.78
N SER A 122 -12.16 -16.39 -9.55
CA SER A 122 -11.12 -17.42 -9.61
C SER A 122 -9.73 -16.87 -9.93
N ASN A 123 -9.66 -15.89 -10.85
CA ASN A 123 -8.42 -15.22 -11.22
C ASN A 123 -7.85 -14.38 -10.08
N LYS A 124 -8.68 -13.56 -9.40
CA LYS A 124 -8.25 -12.77 -8.23
C LYS A 124 -7.76 -13.69 -7.11
N ARG A 125 -8.48 -14.78 -6.82
CA ARG A 125 -8.10 -15.78 -5.84
C ARG A 125 -6.74 -16.41 -6.16
N LYS A 126 -6.54 -16.83 -7.41
CA LYS A 126 -5.27 -17.42 -7.86
C LYS A 126 -4.11 -16.44 -7.73
N VAL A 127 -4.29 -15.18 -8.13
CA VAL A 127 -3.28 -14.14 -7.97
C VAL A 127 -2.96 -13.88 -6.50
N LEU A 128 -3.97 -13.87 -5.63
CA LEU A 128 -3.79 -13.71 -4.19
C LEU A 128 -2.90 -14.82 -3.61
N ILE A 129 -3.25 -16.08 -3.88
CA ILE A 129 -2.56 -17.27 -3.34
C ILE A 129 -1.16 -17.43 -3.95
N ASP A 130 -1.05 -17.35 -5.28
CA ASP A 130 0.19 -17.75 -5.98
C ASP A 130 1.22 -16.62 -6.08
N LYS A 131 0.81 -15.36 -5.89
CA LYS A 131 1.66 -14.18 -6.15
C LYS A 131 1.72 -13.21 -4.98
N VAL A 132 0.57 -12.66 -4.56
CA VAL A 132 0.52 -11.56 -3.59
C VAL A 132 0.99 -12.00 -2.21
N VAL A 133 0.42 -13.08 -1.67
CA VAL A 133 0.77 -13.58 -0.34
C VAL A 133 2.23 -14.04 -0.25
N PRO A 134 2.77 -14.87 -1.18
CA PRO A 134 4.18 -15.25 -1.14
C PRO A 134 5.14 -14.06 -1.28
N ALA A 135 4.80 -13.06 -2.11
CA ALA A 135 5.63 -11.87 -2.25
C ALA A 135 5.64 -11.02 -0.97
N ALA A 136 4.50 -10.90 -0.28
CA ALA A 136 4.42 -10.22 1.02
C ALA A 136 5.21 -10.96 2.12
N VAL A 137 5.10 -12.30 2.18
CA VAL A 137 5.93 -13.12 3.08
C VAL A 137 7.41 -12.86 2.82
N LYS A 138 7.83 -12.84 1.55
CA LYS A 138 9.21 -12.57 1.18
C LYS A 138 9.67 -11.18 1.62
N LEU A 139 8.83 -10.15 1.50
CA LEU A 139 9.16 -8.80 1.94
C LEU A 139 9.54 -8.77 3.43
N HIS A 140 8.82 -9.50 4.28
CA HIS A 140 9.15 -9.63 5.70
C HIS A 140 10.35 -10.56 5.94
N ALA A 141 10.40 -11.73 5.31
CA ALA A 141 11.47 -12.71 5.50
C ALA A 141 12.86 -12.18 5.11
N ASP A 142 12.95 -11.35 4.06
CA ASP A 142 14.21 -10.72 3.66
C ASP A 142 14.70 -9.65 4.65
N ARG A 143 13.79 -9.10 5.47
CA ARG A 143 14.01 -7.92 6.32
C ARG A 143 14.07 -8.22 7.81
N LEU A 144 13.32 -9.22 8.27
CA LEU A 144 13.16 -9.55 9.67
C LEU A 144 13.87 -10.87 9.97
N LEU A 145 14.79 -10.81 10.92
CA LEU A 145 15.46 -11.94 11.51
C LEU A 145 14.84 -12.23 12.88
N VAL A 146 14.77 -13.50 13.25
CA VAL A 146 14.27 -13.98 14.53
C VAL A 146 15.22 -15.01 15.12
N GLN A 147 15.11 -15.26 16.42
CA GLN A 147 15.56 -16.52 16.98
C GLN A 147 14.55 -17.60 16.60
N PRO A 148 14.94 -18.62 15.81
CA PRO A 148 13.98 -19.61 15.32
C PRO A 148 13.38 -20.45 16.45
N LEU A 149 12.12 -20.85 16.30
CA LEU A 149 11.52 -21.85 17.18
C LEU A 149 12.18 -23.22 16.94
N GLU A 150 12.48 -23.93 18.04
CA GLU A 150 13.20 -25.21 18.04
C GLU A 150 12.34 -26.40 17.57
N GLY A 151 11.02 -26.28 17.67
CA GLY A 151 10.07 -27.34 17.30
C GLY A 151 8.91 -26.84 16.42
N PRO A 152 8.00 -27.75 16.01
CA PRO A 152 6.79 -27.36 15.29
C PRO A 152 5.94 -26.39 16.11
N LEU A 153 5.45 -25.32 15.47
CA LEU A 153 4.54 -24.38 16.12
C LEU A 153 3.16 -25.02 16.24
N VAL A 154 2.78 -25.43 17.45
CA VAL A 154 1.43 -25.91 17.76
C VAL A 154 0.52 -24.71 17.97
N VAL A 155 -0.54 -24.61 17.17
CA VAL A 155 -1.48 -23.49 17.22
C VAL A 155 -2.49 -23.72 18.36
N PRO A 156 -2.67 -22.76 19.28
CA PRO A 156 -3.55 -22.95 20.42
C PRO A 156 -5.02 -22.99 19.98
N GLN A 157 -5.88 -23.54 20.83
CA GLN A 157 -7.32 -23.38 20.67
C GLN A 157 -7.70 -21.93 20.94
N PHE A 158 -8.49 -21.33 20.06
CA PHE A 158 -8.97 -19.97 20.22
C PHE A 158 -10.29 -19.94 21.00
N ALA A 159 -10.51 -18.90 21.80
CA ALA A 159 -11.75 -18.73 22.54
C ALA A 159 -12.95 -18.70 21.59
N ALA A 160 -14.01 -19.43 21.93
CA ALA A 160 -15.23 -19.48 21.12
C ALA A 160 -15.80 -18.07 20.89
N GLY A 161 -16.06 -17.72 19.63
CA GLY A 161 -16.63 -16.42 19.26
C GLY A 161 -15.61 -15.29 19.05
N SER A 162 -14.33 -15.50 19.41
CA SER A 162 -13.22 -14.61 19.05
C SER A 162 -13.08 -14.48 17.53
N VAL A 163 -12.45 -13.39 17.05
CA VAL A 163 -12.17 -13.21 15.62
C VAL A 163 -11.24 -14.32 15.13
N CYS A 164 -10.22 -14.68 15.91
CA CYS A 164 -9.28 -15.75 15.60
C CYS A 164 -9.97 -17.11 15.39
N SER A 165 -10.98 -17.44 16.20
CA SER A 165 -11.74 -18.70 16.08
C SER A 165 -12.57 -18.83 14.80
N ARG A 166 -12.74 -17.74 14.03
CA ARG A 166 -13.54 -17.72 12.79
C ARG A 166 -12.76 -18.18 11.56
N PHE A 167 -11.43 -18.26 11.65
CA PHE A 167 -10.57 -18.76 10.59
C PHE A 167 -10.51 -20.30 10.59
N THR A 168 -10.32 -20.88 9.41
CA THR A 168 -10.17 -22.33 9.27
C THR A 168 -8.75 -22.74 9.62
N VAL A 169 -8.59 -23.29 10.83
CA VAL A 169 -7.34 -23.89 11.29
C VAL A 169 -7.36 -25.40 11.02
N PRO A 170 -6.44 -25.94 10.19
CA PRO A 170 -6.31 -27.38 10.03
C PRO A 170 -6.12 -28.10 11.37
N ALA A 171 -6.81 -29.21 11.59
CA ALA A 171 -6.75 -29.95 12.86
C ALA A 171 -5.32 -30.41 13.23
N GLU A 172 -4.48 -30.64 12.23
CA GLU A 172 -3.06 -30.99 12.44
C GLU A 172 -2.24 -29.82 13.03
N HIS A 173 -2.61 -28.57 12.77
CA HIS A 173 -1.94 -27.40 13.36
C HIS A 173 -2.17 -27.33 14.87
N HIS A 174 -3.30 -27.83 15.39
CA HIS A 174 -3.60 -27.90 16.81
C HIS A 174 -2.98 -29.10 17.52
N THR A 175 -2.45 -30.08 16.78
CA THR A 175 -1.95 -31.34 17.34
C THR A 175 -0.48 -31.54 17.04
N LYS A 176 -0.12 -31.85 15.79
CA LYS A 176 1.27 -32.02 15.34
C LYS A 176 2.03 -30.69 15.28
N GLY A 177 1.31 -29.59 15.06
CA GLY A 177 1.88 -28.28 14.83
C GLY A 177 2.47 -28.13 13.42
N VAL A 178 2.94 -26.92 13.13
CA VAL A 178 3.49 -26.54 11.83
C VAL A 178 5.01 -26.56 11.92
N ALA A 179 5.65 -27.52 11.26
CA ALA A 179 7.09 -27.64 11.24
C ALA A 179 7.76 -26.44 10.55
N ASN A 180 9.00 -26.15 10.94
CA ASN A 180 9.84 -25.10 10.36
C ASN A 180 9.15 -23.72 10.31
N SER A 181 8.39 -23.38 11.34
CA SER A 181 7.59 -22.17 11.38
C SER A 181 7.93 -21.34 12.61
N ASP A 182 8.14 -20.05 12.37
CA ASP A 182 8.35 -19.02 13.38
C ASP A 182 7.10 -18.16 13.58
N MET A 183 6.19 -18.22 12.61
CA MET A 183 4.87 -17.62 12.64
C MET A 183 3.94 -18.40 11.70
N VAL A 184 2.72 -18.69 12.14
CA VAL A 184 1.65 -19.19 11.26
C VAL A 184 0.61 -18.10 11.02
N LEU A 185 0.34 -17.80 9.75
CA LEU A 185 -0.63 -16.80 9.32
C LEU A 185 -1.82 -17.46 8.62
N TYR A 186 -3.05 -17.14 9.01
CA TYR A 186 -4.26 -17.57 8.31
C TYR A 186 -4.82 -16.43 7.47
N VAL A 187 -5.13 -16.72 6.21
CA VAL A 187 -5.55 -15.72 5.23
C VAL A 187 -6.98 -15.97 4.78
N ALA A 188 -7.79 -14.94 4.87
CA ALA A 188 -9.15 -14.90 4.34
C ALA A 188 -9.32 -13.74 3.35
N ALA A 189 -10.37 -13.84 2.54
CA ALA A 189 -10.86 -12.77 1.66
C ALA A 189 -12.38 -12.66 1.79
N ALA A 190 -12.83 -12.67 3.05
CA ALA A 190 -14.21 -12.47 3.43
C ALA A 190 -14.60 -11.00 3.29
N PRO A 191 -15.90 -10.69 3.20
CA PRO A 191 -16.38 -9.31 3.22
C PRO A 191 -16.00 -8.60 4.52
N GLY A 192 -15.94 -7.26 4.46
CA GLY A 192 -15.63 -6.43 5.63
C GLY A 192 -14.25 -5.78 5.61
N GLY A 193 -13.65 -5.62 4.43
CA GLY A 193 -12.48 -4.78 4.23
C GLY A 193 -11.15 -5.45 4.58
N VAL A 194 -10.12 -4.62 4.77
CA VAL A 194 -8.73 -5.03 5.01
C VAL A 194 -8.35 -4.84 6.47
N TRP A 195 -7.89 -5.89 7.13
CA TRP A 195 -7.43 -5.87 8.52
C TRP A 195 -6.66 -7.15 8.85
N ALA A 196 -5.89 -7.11 9.93
CA ALA A 196 -5.16 -8.24 10.48
C ALA A 196 -5.10 -8.13 12.00
N LEU A 197 -4.73 -9.20 12.70
CA LEU A 197 -4.41 -9.13 14.12
C LEU A 197 -3.58 -10.35 14.57
N PRO A 198 -2.76 -10.18 15.62
CA PRO A 198 -2.11 -11.30 16.30
C PRO A 198 -3.14 -12.10 17.12
N CYS A 199 -3.09 -13.42 17.03
CA CYS A 199 -3.95 -14.36 17.74
C CYS A 199 -3.25 -15.13 18.86
N ALA A 200 -1.93 -15.31 18.76
CA ALA A 200 -1.12 -15.88 19.83
C ALA A 200 0.29 -15.27 19.85
N THR A 201 0.84 -15.11 21.05
CA THR A 201 2.17 -14.57 21.29
C THR A 201 2.98 -15.53 22.17
N LEU A 202 4.30 -15.40 22.16
CA LEU A 202 5.15 -16.00 23.18
C LEU A 202 5.14 -15.17 24.47
N GLU A 203 5.77 -15.67 25.53
CA GLU A 203 5.91 -14.96 26.82
C GLU A 203 6.67 -13.62 26.69
N ASP A 204 7.59 -13.49 25.73
CA ASP A 204 8.33 -12.25 25.46
C ASP A 204 7.50 -11.19 24.70
N GLY A 205 6.26 -11.55 24.33
CA GLY A 205 5.32 -10.72 23.56
C GLY A 205 5.39 -10.93 22.04
N ARG A 206 6.32 -11.74 21.52
CA ARG A 206 6.46 -11.98 20.08
C ARG A 206 5.23 -12.68 19.49
N PRO A 207 4.54 -12.11 18.50
CA PRO A 207 3.46 -12.79 17.81
C PRO A 207 3.96 -14.00 17.01
N VAL A 208 3.26 -15.12 17.16
CA VAL A 208 3.58 -16.41 16.49
C VAL A 208 2.39 -16.99 15.76
N VAL A 209 1.17 -16.56 16.06
CA VAL A 209 -0.01 -16.86 15.23
C VAL A 209 -0.74 -15.59 14.93
N GLY A 210 -1.08 -15.37 13.67
CA GLY A 210 -1.83 -14.21 13.23
C GLY A 210 -2.87 -14.56 12.19
N VAL A 211 -3.77 -13.62 11.94
CA VAL A 211 -4.78 -13.72 10.89
C VAL A 211 -4.81 -12.43 10.08
N MET A 212 -5.18 -12.54 8.80
CA MET A 212 -5.48 -11.38 7.97
C MET A 212 -6.68 -11.63 7.05
N ASN A 213 -7.48 -10.59 6.87
CA ASN A 213 -8.54 -10.54 5.87
C ASN A 213 -8.19 -9.50 4.81
N ILE A 214 -8.14 -9.91 3.54
CA ILE A 214 -7.85 -9.01 2.42
C ILE A 214 -9.09 -8.84 1.54
N ALA A 215 -9.54 -7.60 1.40
CA ALA A 215 -10.70 -7.29 0.56
C ALA A 215 -10.40 -7.60 -0.93
N PRO A 216 -11.26 -8.34 -1.64
CA PRO A 216 -11.06 -8.64 -3.05
C PRO A 216 -10.97 -7.39 -3.95
N ALA A 217 -11.57 -6.28 -3.51
CA ALA A 217 -11.53 -5.01 -4.20
C ALA A 217 -10.12 -4.38 -4.26
N VAL A 218 -9.20 -4.71 -3.35
CA VAL A 218 -7.83 -4.18 -3.37
C VAL A 218 -6.87 -4.98 -4.28
N LEU A 219 -7.34 -6.06 -4.92
CA LEU A 219 -6.55 -6.95 -5.77
C LEU A 219 -6.43 -6.46 -7.23
N PHE A 220 -6.51 -5.16 -7.44
CA PHE A 220 -6.57 -4.56 -8.77
C PHE A 220 -5.20 -4.23 -9.37
N HIS A 221 -4.19 -4.04 -8.52
CA HIS A 221 -2.82 -3.79 -8.94
C HIS A 221 -1.87 -4.69 -8.13
N GLY A 222 -1.15 -5.61 -8.79
CA GLY A 222 -0.35 -6.64 -8.11
C GLY A 222 0.70 -6.09 -7.13
N ARG A 223 1.43 -5.02 -7.50
CA ARG A 223 2.39 -4.34 -6.62
C ARG A 223 1.70 -3.74 -5.38
N LEU A 224 0.62 -2.97 -5.55
CA LEU A 224 -0.14 -2.40 -4.43
C LEU A 224 -0.76 -3.49 -3.55
N ALA A 225 -1.38 -4.52 -4.13
CA ALA A 225 -1.93 -5.66 -3.40
C ALA A 225 -0.87 -6.36 -2.55
N THR A 226 0.35 -6.52 -3.08
CA THR A 226 1.50 -7.06 -2.33
C THR A 226 1.87 -6.17 -1.15
N ARG A 227 1.85 -4.83 -1.33
CA ARG A 227 2.13 -3.89 -0.24
C ARG A 227 1.05 -3.89 0.82
N ILE A 228 -0.22 -3.98 0.44
CA ILE A 228 -1.33 -4.09 1.38
C ILE A 228 -1.23 -5.42 2.15
N ALA A 229 -0.94 -6.54 1.49
CA ALA A 229 -0.74 -7.81 2.18
C ALA A 229 0.44 -7.75 3.17
N ALA A 230 1.56 -7.12 2.80
CA ALA A 230 2.68 -6.91 3.72
C ALA A 230 2.33 -5.97 4.88
N HIS A 231 1.56 -4.91 4.65
CA HIS A 231 1.04 -4.04 5.71
C HIS A 231 0.20 -4.82 6.73
N LEU A 232 -0.71 -5.69 6.24
CA LEU A 232 -1.52 -6.55 7.09
C LEU A 232 -0.65 -7.57 7.87
N MET A 233 0.36 -8.16 7.23
CA MET A 233 1.31 -9.05 7.91
C MET A 233 2.11 -8.31 8.99
N ALA A 234 2.51 -7.05 8.76
CA ALA A 234 3.22 -6.25 9.74
C ALA A 234 2.40 -6.03 11.03
N HIS A 235 1.10 -5.79 10.89
CA HIS A 235 0.18 -5.75 12.03
C HIS A 235 0.11 -7.10 12.76
N ALA A 236 -0.03 -8.20 12.03
CA ALA A 236 -0.03 -9.55 12.61
C ALA A 236 1.32 -9.91 13.30
N LEU A 237 2.42 -9.29 12.87
CA LEU A 237 3.76 -9.38 13.48
C LEU A 237 3.97 -8.43 14.68
N GLY A 238 2.96 -7.63 15.02
CA GLY A 238 2.93 -6.83 16.24
C GLY A 238 3.17 -5.33 16.06
N PHE A 239 3.16 -4.82 14.83
CA PHE A 239 3.10 -3.38 14.61
C PHE A 239 1.74 -2.84 15.08
N ALA A 240 1.69 -2.37 16.32
CA ALA A 240 0.46 -1.90 16.97
C ALA A 240 0.79 -0.89 18.07
N HIS A 241 0.06 0.24 18.12
CA HIS A 241 0.28 1.27 19.14
C HIS A 241 0.25 0.69 20.57
N PRO A 242 -0.75 -0.13 20.99
CA PRO A 242 -0.78 -0.68 22.34
C PRO A 242 0.46 -1.53 22.68
N HIS A 243 1.04 -2.21 21.68
CA HIS A 243 2.24 -3.02 21.87
C HIS A 243 3.49 -2.14 21.99
N MET A 244 3.61 -1.12 21.14
CA MET A 244 4.68 -0.13 21.27
C MET A 244 4.61 0.58 22.64
N ALA A 245 3.40 0.91 23.11
CA ALA A 245 3.19 1.53 24.41
C ALA A 245 3.61 0.62 25.58
N SER A 246 3.25 -0.68 25.55
CA SER A 246 3.64 -1.63 26.60
C SER A 246 5.15 -1.84 26.67
N ARG A 247 5.88 -1.52 25.59
CA ARG A 247 7.35 -1.57 25.53
C ARG A 247 8.01 -0.19 25.71
N SER A 248 7.26 0.80 26.20
CA SER A 248 7.76 2.16 26.44
C SER A 248 8.38 2.83 25.20
N MET A 249 7.89 2.49 24.00
CA MET A 249 8.40 3.03 22.75
C MET A 249 7.73 4.34 22.32
N VAL A 250 6.64 4.73 22.98
CA VAL A 250 5.82 5.89 22.59
C VAL A 250 5.93 7.03 23.59
N ARG A 251 5.74 8.26 23.10
CA ARG A 251 5.72 9.49 23.89
C ARG A 251 4.56 10.38 23.46
N ASN A 252 3.92 11.01 24.44
CA ASN A 252 2.91 12.04 24.21
C ASN A 252 3.59 13.41 24.08
N VAL A 253 3.24 14.14 23.02
CA VAL A 253 3.72 15.50 22.75
C VAL A 253 2.50 16.40 22.54
N THR A 254 2.51 17.59 23.13
CA THR A 254 1.38 18.53 23.08
C THR A 254 1.72 19.76 22.23
N GLY A 255 0.73 20.37 21.60
CA GLY A 255 0.87 21.66 20.92
C GLY A 255 1.51 21.61 19.53
N VAL A 256 1.96 20.45 19.07
CA VAL A 256 2.55 20.27 17.74
C VAL A 256 1.52 20.65 16.67
N ARG A 257 1.84 21.63 15.82
CA ARG A 257 0.91 22.16 14.80
C ARG A 257 -0.47 22.55 15.37
N GLY A 258 -0.51 22.96 16.65
CA GLY A 258 -1.73 23.29 17.39
C GLY A 258 -2.67 22.11 17.64
N ARG A 259 -2.14 20.88 17.68
CA ARG A 259 -2.83 19.66 18.11
C ARG A 259 -2.81 19.58 19.64
N ALA A 260 -3.88 19.08 20.25
CA ALA A 260 -3.95 18.91 21.69
C ALA A 260 -2.99 17.81 22.16
N LEU A 261 -2.90 16.74 21.37
CA LEU A 261 -2.01 15.61 21.59
C LEU A 261 -1.48 15.08 20.25
N SER A 262 -0.22 14.67 20.24
CA SER A 262 0.41 13.90 19.19
C SER A 262 1.18 12.77 19.85
N VAL A 263 0.89 11.53 19.45
CA VAL A 263 1.61 10.35 19.96
C VAL A 263 2.72 10.03 18.96
N VAL A 264 3.96 10.03 19.44
CA VAL A 264 5.15 9.74 18.62
C VAL A 264 5.82 8.47 19.11
N VAL A 265 6.38 7.68 18.18
CA VAL A 265 7.27 6.57 18.50
C VAL A 265 8.69 7.14 18.65
N ASN A 266 9.17 7.13 19.90
CA ASN A 266 10.44 7.75 20.33
C ASN A 266 11.40 6.72 20.95
N SER A 267 11.29 5.46 20.54
CA SER A 267 12.30 4.45 20.81
C SER A 267 13.57 4.72 20.00
N THR A 268 14.70 4.17 20.45
CA THR A 268 16.05 4.55 19.99
C THR A 268 16.21 4.48 18.48
N ASN A 269 15.91 3.32 17.86
CA ASN A 269 16.06 3.19 16.42
C ASN A 269 14.99 3.99 15.69
N ALA A 270 13.74 3.99 16.16
CA ALA A 270 12.65 4.70 15.50
C ALA A 270 12.88 6.22 15.45
N ALA A 271 13.37 6.81 16.54
CA ALA A 271 13.73 8.23 16.60
C ALA A 271 14.91 8.55 15.68
N MET A 272 15.95 7.69 15.63
CA MET A 272 17.07 7.88 14.71
C MET A 272 16.65 7.78 13.24
N ALA A 273 15.85 6.78 12.88
CA ALA A 273 15.34 6.62 11.53
C ALA A 273 14.50 7.84 11.10
N ALA A 274 13.70 8.39 12.02
CA ALA A 274 12.95 9.61 11.75
C ALA A 274 13.86 10.83 11.57
N ARG A 275 14.88 11.03 12.44
CA ARG A 275 15.89 12.10 12.28
C ARG A 275 16.55 12.06 10.91
N GLU A 276 17.02 10.87 10.51
CA GLU A 276 17.70 10.67 9.23
C GLU A 276 16.75 10.80 8.03
N HIS A 277 15.49 10.39 8.16
CA HIS A 277 14.52 10.55 7.09
C HIS A 277 14.20 12.03 6.85
N TYR A 278 13.87 12.79 7.89
CA TYR A 278 13.43 14.17 7.72
C TYR A 278 14.57 15.20 7.73
N ASP A 279 15.81 14.82 8.07
CA ASP A 279 16.93 15.75 8.32
C ASP A 279 16.58 16.77 9.41
N CYS A 280 16.18 16.26 10.57
CA CYS A 280 15.70 17.07 11.69
C CYS A 280 16.12 16.49 13.04
N ASP A 281 17.17 17.05 13.64
CA ASP A 281 17.70 16.59 14.94
C ASP A 281 16.70 16.76 16.10
N ASP A 282 15.91 17.83 16.06
CA ASP A 282 14.92 18.22 17.09
C ASP A 282 13.61 17.41 17.03
N ILE A 283 13.52 16.39 16.16
CA ILE A 283 12.32 15.57 16.09
C ILE A 283 12.12 14.75 17.38
N TYR A 284 10.89 14.76 17.89
CA TYR A 284 10.50 14.00 19.08
C TYR A 284 10.37 12.49 18.84
N GLY A 285 10.32 12.06 17.59
CA GLY A 285 10.00 10.69 17.18
C GLY A 285 9.08 10.68 15.95
N MET A 286 8.78 9.49 15.44
CA MET A 286 7.88 9.33 14.29
C MET A 286 6.41 9.39 14.76
N GLU A 287 5.64 10.36 14.25
CA GLU A 287 4.24 10.56 14.66
C GLU A 287 3.32 9.43 14.15
N LEU A 288 2.43 8.97 15.02
CA LEU A 288 1.34 8.05 14.68
C LEU A 288 0.14 8.82 14.12
N GLN A 289 -0.64 8.14 13.29
CA GLN A 289 -1.85 8.69 12.72
C GLN A 289 -2.89 8.96 13.80
N ASP A 290 -3.36 10.20 13.87
CA ASP A 290 -4.51 10.59 14.68
C ASP A 290 -5.22 11.76 13.99
N GLN A 291 -6.40 11.53 13.43
CA GLN A 291 -7.07 12.55 12.64
C GLN A 291 -7.50 13.76 13.49
N ASN A 292 -7.99 13.50 14.72
CA ASN A 292 -8.51 14.50 15.65
C ASN A 292 -7.43 15.28 16.40
N GLY A 293 -6.21 14.73 16.51
CA GLY A 293 -5.09 15.38 17.19
C GLY A 293 -5.32 15.56 18.69
N ASP A 294 -6.03 14.61 19.30
CA ASP A 294 -6.34 14.58 20.74
C ASP A 294 -6.30 13.16 21.33
N GLY A 295 -5.83 12.18 20.54
CA GLY A 295 -5.75 10.76 20.89
C GLY A 295 -7.04 9.95 20.68
N SER A 296 -8.18 10.59 20.40
CA SER A 296 -9.46 9.88 20.25
C SER A 296 -9.57 9.03 18.99
N THR A 297 -8.82 9.39 17.94
CA THR A 297 -8.74 8.67 16.66
C THR A 297 -7.33 8.14 16.40
N LEU A 298 -6.58 7.85 17.47
CA LEU A 298 -5.25 7.28 17.36
C LEU A 298 -5.31 5.90 16.71
N GLU A 299 -4.52 5.71 15.67
CA GLU A 299 -4.41 4.46 14.92
C GLU A 299 -2.99 3.89 14.98
N SER A 300 -2.88 2.60 14.75
CA SER A 300 -1.62 1.86 14.67
C SER A 300 -0.94 2.05 13.29
N HIS A 301 -0.94 3.27 12.77
CA HIS A 301 -0.32 3.64 11.50
C HIS A 301 0.63 4.81 11.70
N TRP A 302 1.63 4.96 10.82
CA TRP A 302 2.39 6.20 10.72
C TRP A 302 1.49 7.33 10.23
N SER A 303 1.76 8.56 10.68
CA SER A 303 1.05 9.74 10.17
C SER A 303 1.11 9.81 8.65
N GLN A 304 -0.06 9.85 8.00
CA GLN A 304 -0.17 9.98 6.54
C GLN A 304 0.52 11.26 6.06
N ARG A 305 0.47 12.33 6.85
CA ARG A 305 1.13 13.60 6.53
C ARG A 305 2.64 13.44 6.38
N HIS A 306 3.26 12.70 7.28
CA HIS A 306 4.72 12.56 7.30
C HIS A 306 5.25 11.40 6.47
N ALA A 307 4.44 10.36 6.26
CA ALA A 307 4.89 9.09 5.70
C ALA A 307 3.88 8.45 4.73
N LYS A 308 3.12 9.23 3.95
CA LYS A 308 2.06 8.75 3.03
C LYS A 308 2.41 7.50 2.23
N ASP A 309 3.65 7.40 1.76
CA ASP A 309 4.13 6.32 0.91
C ASP A 309 4.80 5.16 1.65
N GLU A 310 4.82 5.17 2.99
CA GLU A 310 5.42 4.15 3.85
C GLU A 310 4.48 2.94 3.98
N LEU A 311 5.04 1.74 4.19
CA LEU A 311 4.31 0.50 4.35
C LEU A 311 3.21 0.57 5.40
N MET A 312 3.47 1.18 6.56
CA MET A 312 2.57 1.28 7.71
C MET A 312 1.84 2.61 7.80
N ALA A 313 1.81 3.41 6.74
CA ALA A 313 0.89 4.54 6.66
C ALA A 313 -0.54 4.06 6.31
N PRO A 314 -1.57 4.89 6.51
CA PRO A 314 -2.90 4.61 6.00
C PRO A 314 -2.85 4.29 4.51
N ILE A 315 -3.58 3.24 4.10
CA ILE A 315 -3.60 2.77 2.71
C ILE A 315 -3.97 3.92 1.77
N GLY A 316 -3.22 4.07 0.68
CA GLY A 316 -3.35 5.20 -0.26
C GLY A 316 -2.02 5.82 -0.71
N GLY A 317 -0.90 5.14 -0.49
CA GLY A 317 0.42 5.53 -1.00
C GLY A 317 1.20 4.35 -1.57
N ALA A 318 2.50 4.54 -1.77
CA ALA A 318 3.35 3.55 -2.42
C ALA A 318 3.50 2.22 -1.64
N GLY A 319 3.56 2.27 -0.30
CA GLY A 319 3.78 1.13 0.57
C GLY A 319 5.24 0.66 0.65
N TYR A 320 6.19 1.60 0.66
CA TYR A 320 7.62 1.31 0.80
C TYR A 320 7.95 0.80 2.20
N TYR A 321 8.70 -0.30 2.29
CA TYR A 321 9.14 -0.86 3.57
C TYR A 321 10.45 -0.17 3.99
N THR A 322 10.31 0.98 4.64
CA THR A 322 11.43 1.91 4.92
C THR A 322 12.18 1.59 6.21
N GLU A 323 13.25 2.35 6.48
CA GLU A 323 13.91 2.36 7.79
C GLU A 323 12.95 2.65 8.95
N LEU A 324 11.87 3.42 8.76
CA LEU A 324 10.94 3.80 9.83
C LEU A 324 10.23 2.58 10.42
N THR A 325 9.63 1.75 9.56
CA THR A 325 8.95 0.52 10.02
C THR A 325 9.94 -0.54 10.50
N LEU A 326 11.10 -0.67 9.86
CA LEU A 326 12.14 -1.59 10.34
C LEU A 326 12.66 -1.20 11.72
N ALA A 327 12.82 0.09 11.98
CA ALA A 327 13.24 0.57 13.28
C ALA A 327 12.23 0.28 14.38
N ALA A 328 10.93 0.47 14.11
CA ALA A 328 9.89 0.04 15.04
C ALA A 328 9.95 -1.47 15.32
N PHE A 329 10.18 -2.31 14.30
CA PHE A 329 10.34 -3.75 14.50
C PHE A 329 11.58 -4.13 15.32
N ALA A 330 12.71 -3.45 15.11
CA ALA A 330 13.92 -3.67 15.91
C ALA A 330 13.67 -3.31 17.38
N ASP A 331 12.99 -2.19 17.63
CA ASP A 331 12.73 -1.68 18.99
C ASP A 331 11.64 -2.46 19.74
N LEU A 332 10.81 -3.24 19.04
CA LEU A 332 9.94 -4.25 19.67
C LEU A 332 10.76 -5.35 20.39
N GLY A 333 12.04 -5.51 20.06
CA GLY A 333 13.00 -6.28 20.86
C GLY A 333 13.04 -7.79 20.60
N TYR A 334 12.12 -8.33 19.79
CA TYR A 334 12.11 -9.74 19.39
C TYR A 334 12.44 -9.97 17.91
N PHE A 335 12.75 -8.90 17.16
CA PHE A 335 13.30 -8.96 15.82
C PHE A 335 14.69 -8.33 15.76
N LYS A 336 15.55 -8.87 14.90
CA LYS A 336 16.64 -8.12 14.29
C LYS A 336 16.23 -7.76 12.88
N VAL A 337 16.79 -6.68 12.35
CA VAL A 337 16.41 -6.18 11.03
C VAL A 337 17.61 -6.10 10.10
N ASN A 338 17.38 -6.44 8.84
CA ASN A 338 18.31 -6.25 7.76
C ASN A 338 18.11 -4.85 7.14
N TRP A 339 18.86 -3.87 7.65
CA TRP A 339 18.78 -2.48 7.21
C TRP A 339 19.13 -2.27 5.74
N ASP A 340 19.95 -3.13 5.15
CA ASP A 340 20.31 -3.06 3.72
C ASP A 340 19.12 -3.29 2.80
N MET A 341 18.05 -3.90 3.31
CA MET A 341 16.81 -4.12 2.57
C MET A 341 15.77 -3.01 2.77
N ALA A 342 16.07 -1.98 3.55
CA ALA A 342 15.22 -0.80 3.68
C ALA A 342 14.99 -0.14 2.30
N GLU A 343 13.73 0.19 2.01
CA GLU A 343 13.38 0.87 0.77
C GLU A 343 13.40 2.39 0.98
N PRO A 344 13.97 3.17 0.05
CA PRO A 344 13.95 4.61 0.17
C PRO A 344 12.55 5.15 -0.14
N MET A 345 12.03 6.00 0.73
CA MET A 345 10.80 6.77 0.49
C MET A 345 11.16 8.22 0.12
N GLY A 346 10.54 8.75 -0.93
CA GLY A 346 10.74 10.15 -1.33
C GLY A 346 9.93 11.14 -0.50
N TRP A 347 8.74 10.73 -0.06
CA TRP A 347 7.83 11.54 0.75
C TRP A 347 8.50 11.97 2.07
N GLY A 348 8.64 13.28 2.31
CA GLY A 348 9.24 13.82 3.54
C GLY A 348 10.76 13.68 3.65
N LYS A 349 11.45 13.07 2.69
CA LYS A 349 12.90 12.88 2.79
C LYS A 349 13.62 14.23 2.75
N ASN A 350 14.47 14.51 3.73
CA ASN A 350 15.22 15.76 3.90
C ASN A 350 14.33 17.01 3.88
N SER A 351 13.11 16.91 4.43
CA SER A 351 12.16 18.02 4.47
C SER A 351 12.52 19.12 5.49
N GLY A 352 13.43 18.82 6.42
CA GLY A 352 13.72 19.64 7.59
C GLY A 352 12.61 19.63 8.63
N CYS A 353 12.88 20.26 9.78
CA CYS A 353 11.98 20.32 10.92
C CYS A 353 10.70 21.14 10.67
N GLU A 354 10.72 22.10 9.73
CA GLU A 354 9.57 22.96 9.45
C GLU A 354 8.34 22.15 9.06
N LEU A 355 8.51 21.12 8.22
CA LEU A 355 7.42 20.21 7.85
C LEU A 355 6.76 19.66 9.12
N LEU A 356 7.52 19.24 10.11
CA LEU A 356 7.02 18.53 11.29
C LEU A 356 6.36 19.47 12.30
N GLN A 357 6.86 20.71 12.39
CA GLN A 357 6.49 21.68 13.42
C GLN A 357 5.39 22.65 12.98
N LYS A 358 5.35 23.03 11.70
CA LYS A 358 4.42 24.03 11.16
C LYS A 358 3.24 23.40 10.44
N ARG A 359 2.13 24.12 10.39
CA ARG A 359 0.95 23.76 9.60
C ARG A 359 1.19 23.96 8.12
N CYS A 360 0.48 23.21 7.28
CA CYS A 360 0.55 23.37 5.82
C CYS A 360 0.15 24.77 5.36
N SER A 361 -0.75 25.46 6.06
CA SER A 361 -1.07 26.87 5.81
C SER A 361 0.08 27.86 6.09
N GLU A 362 1.06 27.44 6.88
CA GLU A 362 2.24 28.25 7.27
C GLU A 362 3.49 27.86 6.47
N LEU A 363 3.42 26.76 5.71
CA LEU A 363 4.51 26.27 4.88
C LEU A 363 4.51 26.96 3.52
N ASN A 364 5.71 27.25 3.01
CA ASN A 364 5.88 27.50 1.59
C ASN A 364 5.81 26.15 0.83
N LEU A 365 4.62 25.78 0.34
CA LEU A 365 4.37 24.49 -0.33
C LEU A 365 5.28 24.24 -1.54
N SER A 366 5.83 25.27 -2.17
CA SER A 366 6.78 25.10 -3.28
C SER A 366 8.06 24.35 -2.87
N LYS A 367 8.50 24.48 -1.60
CA LYS A 367 9.62 23.70 -1.03
C LYS A 367 9.29 22.22 -0.89
N TYR A 368 8.01 21.88 -0.83
CA TYR A 368 7.47 20.54 -0.61
C TYR A 368 6.70 20.02 -1.83
N SER A 369 7.02 20.50 -3.03
CA SER A 369 6.31 20.17 -4.29
C SER A 369 6.32 18.69 -4.67
N HIS A 370 7.21 17.89 -4.06
CA HIS A 370 7.24 16.44 -4.19
C HIS A 370 6.23 15.72 -3.28
N MET A 371 5.59 16.44 -2.36
CA MET A 371 4.58 15.94 -1.43
C MET A 371 3.22 16.62 -1.67
N PHE A 372 3.24 17.95 -1.73
CA PHE A 372 2.06 18.78 -1.80
C PHE A 372 1.95 19.49 -3.15
N CYS A 373 0.74 19.74 -3.58
CA CYS A 373 0.43 20.42 -4.83
C CYS A 373 -0.31 21.74 -4.60
N ASN A 374 -0.43 22.55 -5.64
CA ASN A 374 -1.26 23.75 -5.59
C ASN A 374 -2.63 23.47 -6.24
N ARG A 375 -3.72 23.82 -5.54
CA ARG A 375 -5.10 23.60 -6.00
C ARG A 375 -5.45 24.41 -7.25
N ASP A 376 -4.74 25.52 -7.49
CA ASP A 376 -4.92 26.33 -8.70
C ASP A 376 -4.34 25.65 -9.95
N GLU A 377 -3.52 24.60 -9.79
CA GLU A 377 -2.94 23.86 -10.91
C GLU A 377 -3.93 22.84 -11.46
N VAL A 378 -4.48 23.15 -12.64
CA VAL A 378 -5.35 22.25 -13.42
C VAL A 378 -4.48 21.39 -14.36
N VAL A 379 -3.48 20.73 -13.80
CA VAL A 379 -2.56 19.84 -14.54
C VAL A 379 -2.58 18.47 -13.88
N GLU A 380 -2.86 17.45 -14.68
CA GLU A 380 -2.74 16.07 -14.22
C GLU A 380 -1.26 15.73 -13.99
N ARG A 381 -0.92 15.16 -12.82
CA ARG A 381 0.44 14.77 -12.46
C ARG A 381 0.47 13.37 -11.89
N CYS A 382 1.65 12.78 -11.84
CA CYS A 382 1.82 11.53 -11.12
C CYS A 382 1.57 11.73 -9.63
N ALA A 383 0.79 10.83 -9.03
CA ALA A 383 0.71 10.73 -7.59
C ALA A 383 2.07 10.25 -7.03
N SER A 384 2.32 10.54 -5.75
CA SER A 384 3.56 10.18 -5.06
C SER A 384 3.87 8.66 -5.12
N ASP A 385 2.80 7.87 -5.19
CA ASP A 385 2.83 6.42 -5.24
C ASP A 385 3.33 5.83 -6.56
N ARG A 386 3.35 6.62 -7.65
CA ARG A 386 3.74 6.21 -9.01
C ARG A 386 2.90 5.06 -9.59
N TYR A 387 1.80 4.67 -8.95
CA TYR A 387 0.80 3.74 -9.49
C TYR A 387 -0.16 4.44 -10.44
N SER A 388 -0.44 5.71 -10.15
CA SER A 388 -1.50 6.48 -10.79
C SER A 388 -1.08 7.91 -11.05
N SER A 389 -1.72 8.54 -12.03
CA SER A 389 -1.80 9.99 -12.18
C SER A 389 -3.10 10.53 -11.60
N GLY A 390 -3.21 11.84 -11.46
CA GLY A 390 -4.43 12.50 -11.05
C GLY A 390 -4.25 14.00 -10.84
N TRP A 391 -5.18 14.62 -10.12
CA TRP A 391 -5.28 16.09 -10.00
C TRP A 391 -5.13 16.58 -8.57
N CYS A 392 -4.77 17.85 -8.39
CA CYS A 392 -4.64 18.46 -7.07
C CYS A 392 -5.99 18.77 -6.41
N GLN A 393 -6.75 17.74 -6.05
CA GLN A 393 -8.14 17.87 -5.57
C GLN A 393 -8.31 17.45 -4.11
N ARG A 394 -7.52 16.49 -3.63
CA ARG A 394 -7.58 15.98 -2.26
C ARG A 394 -6.63 16.74 -1.34
N SER A 395 -6.92 16.70 -0.05
CA SER A 395 -6.00 17.14 0.99
C SER A 395 -5.83 16.06 2.05
N ILE A 396 -4.65 16.00 2.66
CA ILE A 396 -4.48 15.41 3.99
C ILE A 396 -5.02 16.43 4.98
N ILE A 397 -5.98 16.00 5.80
CA ILE A 397 -6.65 16.86 6.77
C ILE A 397 -6.27 16.40 8.18
N GLU A 398 -5.67 17.31 8.96
CA GLU A 398 -5.49 17.15 10.40
C GLU A 398 -6.43 18.14 11.13
N PHE A 399 -7.25 17.63 12.06
CA PHE A 399 -8.13 18.48 12.85
C PHE A 399 -7.39 19.10 14.05
N SER A 400 -7.92 20.23 14.52
CA SER A 400 -7.49 20.92 15.74
C SER A 400 -8.72 21.48 16.44
N LYS A 401 -8.84 21.31 17.77
CA LYS A 401 -9.97 21.83 18.55
C LYS A 401 -10.00 23.37 18.66
N GLN A 402 -8.87 24.03 18.47
CA GLN A 402 -8.70 25.47 18.72
C GLN A 402 -8.53 26.31 17.45
N HIS A 403 -8.36 25.68 16.29
CA HIS A 403 -8.03 26.37 15.04
C HIS A 403 -8.68 25.73 13.81
N SER A 404 -8.57 26.40 12.66
CA SER A 404 -8.94 25.83 11.36
C SER A 404 -8.19 24.53 11.08
N MET A 405 -8.85 23.64 10.34
CA MET A 405 -8.26 22.36 9.89
C MET A 405 -6.95 22.61 9.15
N ASP A 406 -5.90 21.85 9.49
CA ASP A 406 -4.67 21.88 8.70
C ASP A 406 -4.88 21.03 7.44
N SER A 407 -4.81 21.68 6.28
CA SER A 407 -5.14 21.09 4.99
C SER A 407 -3.91 21.14 4.10
N CYS A 408 -3.37 19.96 3.80
CA CYS A 408 -2.20 19.80 2.95
C CYS A 408 -2.64 19.22 1.60
N PRO A 409 -2.75 20.02 0.53
CA PRO A 409 -3.24 19.54 -0.76
C PRO A 409 -2.28 18.52 -1.37
N ILE A 410 -2.81 17.44 -1.91
CA ILE A 410 -2.07 16.36 -2.55
C ILE A 410 -2.69 16.00 -3.89
N ILE A 411 -1.90 15.38 -4.77
CA ILE A 411 -2.43 14.78 -5.99
C ILE A 411 -3.34 13.63 -5.58
N ASP A 412 -4.63 13.74 -5.92
CA ASP A 412 -5.63 12.71 -5.73
C ASP A 412 -5.47 11.67 -6.83
N PRO A 413 -5.11 10.42 -6.52
CA PRO A 413 -4.90 9.40 -7.54
C PRO A 413 -6.22 9.08 -8.24
N ALA A 414 -6.26 9.29 -9.55
CA ALA A 414 -7.38 8.86 -10.38
C ALA A 414 -7.27 7.34 -10.60
N MET A 415 -8.07 6.56 -9.88
CA MET A 415 -8.15 5.12 -10.07
C MET A 415 -9.45 4.78 -10.79
N ASP A 416 -9.32 4.18 -11.98
CA ASP A 416 -10.49 3.66 -12.71
C ASP A 416 -10.84 2.26 -12.18
N VAL A 417 -11.86 2.19 -11.34
CA VAL A 417 -12.30 0.96 -10.67
C VAL A 417 -13.25 0.13 -11.57
N MET A 418 -13.82 0.72 -12.62
CA MET A 418 -14.81 0.05 -13.49
C MET A 418 -14.20 -0.85 -14.57
N ASP A 419 -12.95 -0.63 -14.98
CA ASP A 419 -12.29 -1.47 -16.00
C ASP A 419 -11.80 -2.83 -15.45
N LEU A 420 -11.94 -3.08 -14.15
CA LEU A 420 -11.26 -4.19 -13.49
C LEU A 420 -11.88 -5.58 -13.70
N GLU A 421 -13.20 -5.68 -13.71
CA GLU A 421 -13.87 -6.94 -14.07
C GLU A 421 -13.76 -7.24 -15.57
N ALA A 422 -13.69 -6.21 -16.41
CA ALA A 422 -13.43 -6.35 -17.84
C ALA A 422 -12.02 -6.88 -18.13
N VAL A 423 -11.02 -6.41 -17.36
CA VAL A 423 -9.63 -6.91 -17.38
C VAL A 423 -9.55 -8.40 -17.01
N PHE A 424 -10.35 -8.87 -16.04
CA PHE A 424 -10.37 -10.30 -15.68
C PHE A 424 -11.27 -11.18 -16.56
N LYS A 425 -12.34 -10.65 -17.16
CA LYS A 425 -13.29 -11.40 -18.01
C LYS A 425 -12.75 -11.74 -19.39
N LYS A 426 -11.88 -10.92 -19.99
CA LYS A 426 -11.43 -11.14 -21.38
C LYS A 426 -10.36 -12.23 -21.53
N GLY A 427 -9.71 -12.69 -20.46
CA GLY A 427 -8.58 -13.63 -20.59
C GLY A 427 -7.40 -13.08 -21.41
N GLU A 428 -7.48 -11.83 -21.86
CA GLU A 428 -6.51 -11.16 -22.70
C GLU A 428 -5.54 -10.38 -21.81
N TYR A 429 -4.34 -10.91 -21.71
CA TYR A 429 -3.14 -10.20 -21.27
C TYR A 429 -2.66 -9.18 -22.32
N LEU A 430 -3.57 -8.51 -23.02
CA LEU A 430 -3.25 -7.53 -24.05
C LEU A 430 -4.22 -6.34 -23.94
N SER A 431 -3.69 -5.29 -23.33
CA SER A 431 -4.19 -3.92 -23.37
C SER A 431 -5.46 -3.65 -22.57
N ALA A 432 -5.26 -3.25 -21.31
CA ALA A 432 -5.93 -2.05 -20.81
C ALA A 432 -5.61 -0.87 -21.76
N ARG A 433 -6.31 0.26 -21.64
CA ARG A 433 -6.06 1.47 -22.46
C ARG A 433 -4.57 1.74 -22.65
N PRO A 434 -4.15 2.41 -23.75
CA PRO A 434 -2.74 2.74 -23.94
C PRO A 434 -2.16 3.49 -22.72
N GLY A 435 -1.48 2.79 -21.80
CA GLY A 435 -0.92 3.37 -20.58
C GLY A 435 -0.98 2.48 -19.33
N ASP A 436 -2.11 1.82 -19.05
CA ASP A 436 -2.33 1.21 -17.72
C ASP A 436 -2.11 -0.29 -17.71
N MET A 437 -0.85 -0.71 -17.92
CA MET A 437 -0.47 -2.06 -17.56
C MET A 437 -0.24 -2.15 -16.05
N PRO A 438 -0.59 -3.25 -15.35
CA PRO A 438 -0.37 -3.42 -13.91
C PRO A 438 1.12 -3.48 -13.48
N SER A 439 2.04 -3.18 -14.40
CA SER A 439 3.48 -2.99 -14.18
C SER A 439 3.98 -1.63 -14.71
N SER A 440 3.07 -0.75 -15.14
CA SER A 440 3.40 0.59 -15.57
C SER A 440 3.68 1.48 -14.35
N TRP A 441 4.62 2.39 -14.55
CA TRP A 441 4.96 3.43 -13.59
C TRP A 441 4.52 4.76 -14.15
N CYS A 442 3.90 5.59 -13.32
CA CYS A 442 3.67 6.98 -13.67
C CYS A 442 4.98 7.77 -13.58
N LEU A 443 5.39 8.36 -14.71
CA LEU A 443 6.58 9.19 -14.85
C LEU A 443 6.17 10.65 -15.04
N ASP A 444 6.82 11.55 -14.31
CA ASP A 444 6.60 12.99 -14.51
C ASP A 444 7.17 13.41 -15.88
N THR A 445 6.40 14.20 -16.62
CA THR A 445 6.80 14.74 -17.92
C THR A 445 6.60 16.25 -17.97
N LEU A 446 7.04 16.88 -19.06
CA LEU A 446 6.59 18.23 -19.37
C LEU A 446 5.08 18.20 -19.66
N PRO A 447 4.32 19.25 -19.28
CA PRO A 447 2.90 19.33 -19.59
C PRO A 447 2.64 19.25 -21.10
N THR A 448 1.75 18.36 -21.49
CA THR A 448 1.27 18.20 -22.86
C THR A 448 -0.26 18.18 -22.88
N ASN A 449 -0.86 18.68 -23.96
CA ASN A 449 -2.30 18.54 -24.17
C ASN A 449 -2.63 17.07 -24.45
N THR A 450 -3.49 16.50 -23.61
CA THR A 450 -3.96 15.14 -23.69
C THR A 450 -5.48 15.16 -23.87
N THR A 451 -5.98 14.32 -24.77
CA THR A 451 -7.41 14.15 -25.01
C THR A 451 -7.86 12.84 -24.36
N ASP A 452 -8.94 12.86 -23.56
CA ASP A 452 -9.50 11.61 -23.03
C ASP A 452 -10.07 10.79 -24.19
N ALA A 453 -9.63 9.53 -24.32
CA ALA A 453 -10.15 8.62 -25.33
C ALA A 453 -11.66 8.32 -25.14
N ARG A 454 -12.20 8.45 -23.92
CA ARG A 454 -13.64 8.33 -23.61
C ARG A 454 -14.43 9.58 -23.97
N TYR A 455 -13.80 10.74 -23.86
CA TYR A 455 -14.41 12.05 -24.10
C TYR A 455 -13.51 12.83 -25.07
N PRO A 456 -13.58 12.53 -26.38
CA PRO A 456 -12.66 13.11 -27.38
C PRO A 456 -12.73 14.63 -27.49
N GLU A 457 -13.76 15.25 -26.91
CA GLU A 457 -13.96 16.70 -26.88
C GLU A 457 -13.29 17.36 -25.65
N GLU A 458 -12.89 16.57 -24.65
CA GLU A 458 -12.20 17.07 -23.46
C GLU A 458 -10.69 16.97 -23.64
N THR A 459 -10.04 18.14 -23.76
CA THR A 459 -8.58 18.26 -23.76
C THR A 459 -8.13 18.85 -22.44
N TYR A 460 -7.17 18.21 -21.79
CA TYR A 460 -6.60 18.68 -20.53
C TYR A 460 -5.06 18.65 -20.57
N LEU A 461 -4.43 19.39 -19.67
CA LEU A 461 -2.98 19.37 -19.53
C LEU A 461 -2.57 18.18 -18.66
N SER A 462 -1.72 17.31 -19.19
CA SER A 462 -1.11 16.22 -18.44
C SER A 462 0.41 16.35 -18.44
N ALA A 463 0.98 16.32 -17.24
CA ALA A 463 2.42 16.22 -16.98
C ALA A 463 2.75 14.82 -16.41
N ALA A 464 2.01 13.81 -16.85
CA ALA A 464 2.14 12.43 -16.43
C ALA A 464 2.18 11.51 -17.65
N MET A 465 2.99 10.45 -17.57
CA MET A 465 3.02 9.40 -18.57
C MET A 465 3.25 8.05 -17.93
N HIS A 466 2.42 7.07 -18.26
CA HIS A 466 2.61 5.70 -17.82
C HIS A 466 3.52 4.92 -18.77
N ALA A 467 4.52 4.23 -18.20
CA ALA A 467 5.46 3.43 -18.96
C ALA A 467 5.72 2.08 -18.27
N GLU A 468 5.81 1.01 -19.05
CA GLU A 468 6.31 -0.27 -18.54
C GLU A 468 7.79 -0.11 -18.17
N LEU A 469 8.16 -0.58 -16.98
CA LEU A 469 9.51 -0.46 -16.45
C LEU A 469 10.13 -1.85 -16.25
N LYS A 470 11.33 -2.05 -16.80
CA LYS A 470 12.15 -3.25 -16.56
C LYS A 470 13.49 -2.86 -15.94
N CYS A 471 13.81 -3.47 -14.81
CA CYS A 471 15.09 -3.32 -14.15
C CYS A 471 16.00 -4.50 -14.50
N PHE A 472 17.21 -4.21 -14.99
CA PHE A 472 18.27 -5.21 -15.15
C PHE A 472 19.51 -4.73 -14.39
N GLY A 473 19.67 -5.22 -13.16
CA GLY A 473 20.70 -4.71 -12.24
C GLY A 473 20.48 -3.22 -11.96
N MET A 474 21.49 -2.40 -12.29
CA MET A 474 21.42 -0.94 -12.11
C MET A 474 20.79 -0.19 -13.29
N GLN A 475 20.38 -0.89 -14.35
CA GLN A 475 19.83 -0.27 -15.55
C GLN A 475 18.30 -0.33 -15.55
N VAL A 476 17.68 0.77 -15.99
CA VAL A 476 16.24 0.90 -16.12
C VAL A 476 15.88 1.03 -17.59
N TYR A 477 14.98 0.17 -18.05
CA TYR A 477 14.44 0.17 -19.40
C TYR A 477 12.98 0.57 -19.34
N LEU A 478 12.63 1.58 -20.11
CA LEU A 478 11.26 2.09 -20.21
C LEU A 478 10.70 1.71 -21.58
N LYS A 479 9.51 1.12 -21.59
CA LYS A 479 8.72 0.94 -22.80
C LYS A 479 7.51 1.86 -22.70
N VAL A 480 7.55 2.91 -23.52
CA VAL A 480 6.47 3.87 -23.70
C VAL A 480 5.66 3.46 -24.91
N LEU A 481 4.34 3.34 -24.77
CA LEU A 481 3.43 3.19 -25.90
C LEU A 481 3.34 4.55 -26.61
N LYS A 482 3.80 4.64 -27.86
CA LYS A 482 3.52 5.82 -28.69
C LYS A 482 2.03 5.82 -29.00
N SER A 483 1.28 6.82 -28.53
CA SER A 483 -0.02 7.11 -29.12
C SER A 483 0.22 7.61 -30.56
N MET A 484 -0.58 7.13 -31.52
CA MET A 484 -0.63 7.73 -32.84
C MET A 484 -1.20 9.15 -32.68
N ALA A 485 -0.33 10.16 -32.70
CA ALA A 485 -0.76 11.51 -32.98
C ALA A 485 -1.27 11.53 -34.43
N SER A 486 -2.57 11.72 -34.61
CA SER A 486 -3.17 12.11 -35.89
C SER A 486 -2.70 13.53 -36.23
N VAL A 487 -1.51 13.63 -36.83
CA VAL A 487 -1.12 14.85 -37.55
C VAL A 487 -1.97 14.88 -38.83
N GLY A 488 -3.04 15.68 -38.79
CA GLY A 488 -3.72 16.15 -39.99
C GLY A 488 -2.77 17.06 -40.78
N SER A 489 -1.96 16.48 -41.65
CA SER A 489 -1.30 17.20 -42.73
C SER A 489 -1.76 16.61 -44.05
N HIS A 490 -2.49 17.42 -44.81
CA HIS A 490 -2.91 17.16 -46.19
C HIS A 490 -1.76 16.55 -47.01
N ALA A 491 -1.90 15.28 -47.40
CA ALA A 491 -1.06 14.67 -48.41
C ALA A 491 -1.85 14.62 -49.74
N GLN A 492 -1.49 15.53 -50.65
CA GLN A 492 -1.83 15.41 -52.07
C GLN A 492 -1.27 14.11 -52.66
N LYS A 493 -2.06 13.51 -53.55
CA LYS A 493 -1.77 12.26 -54.29
C LYS A 493 -0.40 12.27 -54.95
N GLY A 494 0.35 11.19 -54.72
CA GLY A 494 1.26 10.61 -55.72
C GLY A 494 2.75 10.68 -55.41
N ARG A 495 3.27 9.71 -54.63
CA ARG A 495 4.61 9.10 -54.84
C ARG A 495 4.78 7.85 -53.97
N ARG A 496 5.21 6.74 -54.59
CA ARG A 496 5.71 5.54 -53.91
C ARG A 496 7.00 5.89 -53.17
N LEU A 497 7.14 5.50 -51.91
CA LEU A 497 8.44 5.35 -51.24
C LEU A 497 8.52 3.99 -50.52
N ARG A 498 9.68 3.35 -50.73
CA ARG A 498 10.07 2.00 -50.31
C ARG A 498 10.50 1.98 -48.83
N GLY A 499 10.29 0.83 -48.17
CA GLY A 499 11.30 0.16 -47.34
C GLY A 499 11.62 0.70 -45.95
N ALA A 500 11.13 -0.02 -44.94
CA ALA A 500 11.77 -0.42 -43.67
C ALA A 500 12.69 0.57 -42.91
N HIS A 501 12.30 0.92 -41.68
CA HIS A 501 13.25 1.06 -40.57
C HIS A 501 12.62 0.76 -39.20
N HIS A 502 13.42 0.08 -38.38
CA HIS A 502 13.24 -0.32 -36.97
C HIS A 502 12.60 0.74 -36.04
N PRO A 503 11.96 0.31 -34.93
CA PRO A 503 11.58 1.22 -33.86
C PRO A 503 12.82 1.87 -33.25
N THR A 504 12.98 3.17 -33.46
CA THR A 504 14.02 3.98 -32.81
C THR A 504 13.78 4.06 -31.30
N ILE A 505 14.69 3.45 -30.54
CA ILE A 505 14.90 3.69 -29.11
C ILE A 505 15.45 5.12 -28.97
N ARG A 506 14.66 6.05 -28.43
CA ARG A 506 15.21 7.34 -27.97
C ARG A 506 15.73 7.16 -26.55
N LYS A 507 17.03 7.37 -26.35
CA LYS A 507 17.63 7.58 -25.03
C LYS A 507 17.29 8.99 -24.58
N THR A 508 16.27 9.15 -23.76
CA THR A 508 16.08 10.36 -22.96
C THR A 508 16.60 10.10 -21.55
N PRO A 509 17.53 10.91 -21.03
CA PRO A 509 18.03 10.74 -19.68
C PRO A 509 16.95 11.23 -18.71
N PHE A 510 16.10 10.33 -18.22
CA PHE A 510 15.29 10.61 -17.04
C PHE A 510 16.06 10.09 -15.82
N ALA A 511 16.36 11.00 -14.89
CA ALA A 511 17.00 10.67 -13.63
C ALA A 511 15.99 9.98 -12.70
N LEU A 512 15.65 8.72 -12.99
CA LEU A 512 15.30 7.80 -11.92
C LEU A 512 16.57 7.65 -11.08
N THR A 513 16.52 8.03 -9.81
CA THR A 513 17.59 7.71 -8.87
C THR A 513 17.81 6.19 -8.93
N THR A 514 18.94 5.79 -9.52
CA THR A 514 19.30 4.39 -9.82
C THR A 514 19.29 3.49 -8.57
N ARG A 515 19.28 4.10 -7.37
CA ARG A 515 19.07 3.43 -6.09
C ARG A 515 17.70 2.72 -5.95
N ARG A 516 16.63 3.18 -6.62
CA ARG A 516 15.30 2.51 -6.55
C ARG A 516 15.25 1.16 -7.27
N CYS A 517 16.15 0.92 -8.22
CA CYS A 517 16.22 -0.32 -8.99
C CYS A 517 17.23 -1.31 -8.39
N ALA A 518 18.17 -0.83 -7.57
CA ALA A 518 19.35 -1.56 -7.14
C ALA A 518 19.13 -2.54 -5.96
N ARG A 519 17.91 -2.71 -5.43
CA ARG A 519 17.65 -3.60 -4.27
C ARG A 519 16.62 -4.71 -4.51
N TYR A 520 16.16 -4.90 -5.74
CA TYR A 520 15.34 -6.07 -6.09
C TYR A 520 16.23 -7.18 -6.65
N PRO A 521 16.46 -8.30 -5.94
CA PRO A 521 16.89 -9.51 -6.62
C PRO A 521 15.76 -9.89 -7.60
N PRO A 522 16.08 -10.24 -8.86
CA PRO A 522 15.07 -10.69 -9.80
C PRO A 522 14.32 -11.89 -9.17
N PRO A 523 12.98 -11.94 -9.20
CA PRO A 523 12.28 -13.18 -8.90
C PRO A 523 12.84 -14.24 -9.85
N ALA A 524 13.12 -15.41 -9.28
CA ALA A 524 13.68 -16.57 -9.95
C ALA A 524 13.18 -16.67 -11.39
N ALA A 525 14.14 -16.75 -12.31
CA ALA A 525 13.90 -16.92 -13.73
C ALA A 525 12.96 -18.10 -13.99
N VAL A 526 11.69 -17.80 -14.27
CA VAL A 526 10.87 -18.69 -15.09
C VAL A 526 11.35 -18.45 -16.51
N PHE A 527 12.17 -19.38 -16.99
CA PHE A 527 12.65 -19.46 -18.36
C PHE A 527 11.50 -19.25 -19.34
N PHE A 528 11.60 -18.20 -20.17
CA PHE A 528 11.03 -18.20 -21.51
C PHE A 528 12.20 -18.18 -22.51
N PRO A 529 12.25 -19.11 -23.47
CA PRO A 529 13.41 -19.29 -24.33
C PRO A 529 13.36 -18.27 -25.48
N TRP A 530 14.27 -17.30 -25.49
CA TRP A 530 14.63 -16.59 -26.72
C TRP A 530 16.17 -16.57 -26.83
N PHE A 531 16.62 -17.02 -28.00
CA PHE A 531 17.94 -17.56 -28.30
C PHE A 531 19.10 -16.55 -28.31
N HIS A 532 20.28 -17.08 -27.98
CA HIS A 532 21.68 -16.79 -28.33
C HIS A 532 22.15 -15.39 -28.76
N GLY A 533 23.25 -14.94 -28.10
CA GLY A 533 24.15 -13.91 -28.65
C GLY A 533 25.17 -13.32 -27.68
N THR A 534 26.23 -14.10 -27.38
CA THR A 534 27.62 -13.68 -27.07
C THR A 534 27.97 -12.63 -25.98
N THR A 535 28.86 -13.10 -25.11
CA THR A 535 29.96 -12.43 -24.35
C THR A 535 29.73 -11.94 -22.91
N ARG A 536 30.32 -12.72 -21.98
CA ARG A 536 30.71 -12.37 -20.60
C ARG A 536 31.93 -11.45 -20.59
N ARG A 537 31.91 -10.40 -19.77
CA ARG A 537 33.01 -9.84 -18.94
C ARG A 537 32.30 -9.20 -17.72
N GLY A 538 32.59 -9.49 -16.46
CA GLY A 538 33.87 -9.54 -15.76
C GLY A 538 33.91 -8.37 -14.76
N CYS A 539 33.97 -8.68 -13.47
CA CYS A 539 33.78 -7.82 -12.29
C CYS A 539 34.63 -6.53 -12.20
N GLY A 540 34.13 -5.56 -11.43
CA GLY A 540 34.92 -4.48 -10.82
C GLY A 540 34.37 -4.15 -9.43
N ALA A 541 35.03 -4.67 -8.38
CA ALA A 541 34.76 -4.36 -6.99
C ALA A 541 35.37 -2.99 -6.63
N GLY A 542 34.56 -2.07 -6.10
CA GLY A 542 35.02 -0.81 -5.51
C GLY A 542 35.02 -0.89 -4.00
N ARG A 543 36.21 -1.03 -3.41
CA ARG A 543 36.48 -0.85 -1.97
C ARG A 543 36.16 0.60 -1.59
N TYR A 544 35.48 0.83 -0.49
CA TYR A 544 35.62 2.08 0.27
C TYR A 544 36.18 1.77 1.65
N ALA A 545 37.33 2.41 1.91
CA ALA A 545 38.13 2.29 3.10
C ALA A 545 37.46 2.97 4.29
N ARG A 546 37.62 2.34 5.46
CA ARG A 546 37.53 2.99 6.76
C ARG A 546 38.63 4.05 6.84
N ASN A 547 38.30 5.23 7.33
CA ASN A 547 39.25 6.02 8.12
C ASN A 547 38.56 6.37 9.45
N SER A 548 39.14 5.78 10.49
CA SER A 548 39.38 6.29 11.86
C SER A 548 38.33 7.20 12.49
#